data_AF-A0A7T5JPQ4-F1
#
_entry.id   AF-A0A7T5JPQ4-F1
#
_cell.length_a   1.000
_cell.length_b   1.000
_cell.length_c   1.000
_cell.angle_alpha   90.00
_cell.angle_beta   90.00
_cell.angle_gamma   90.00
#
_symmetry.space_group_name_H-M   'P 1'
#
loop_
_entity.id
_entity.type
_entity.pdbx_description
1 polymer ?
#
loop_
_entity_poly.entity_id
_entity_poly.type
_entity_poly.pdbx_seq_one_letter_code
_entity_poly.pdbx_strand_id
1 'polypeptide(L)'
;MGGKNIREYGIVVGKLPTGQKNCLTDVEGVRVGHVTLDYPLETGEGEYVCTGVTAILPHGGSLFREKVTAASYVFNGFGKTTGLVQVNELGVLESPIMLTNTFSVPAVTAGTLRYMLEQNSEIGDTTGTVNIVVGECNDGHLNSIRACAVQPEHAIEAIGRASTEKAEQGAVGAGKGMVCFGHKGGIGTSSRVVQTEEAVYTVGVLVLSNFGRKEDFLIERYRSLAASAPQALDDLPDGSIIIVLATDAPLSDRQLLRVAKRTGIGLGRTGSCYGHGSGDIVIAFSTAHKIPHATSQVTEVRTQLREEHPAMNQLFAAAAEAAEEAILNSLSQAETTTGRRGRIIHAFPFGGEGEGSH
;
A
#
# COMPACT_ATOMS: atom_id res chain seq x y z
N MET A 1 -5.03 21.82 -2.61
CA MET A 1 -4.71 21.32 -3.97
C MET A 1 -3.82 20.12 -3.74
N GLY A 2 -4.20 18.93 -4.23
CA GLY A 2 -3.38 17.72 -4.02
C GLY A 2 -1.96 17.94 -4.56
N GLY A 3 -0.98 17.30 -3.93
CA GLY A 3 0.41 17.35 -4.37
C GLY A 3 0.58 16.87 -5.82
N LYS A 4 1.74 17.15 -6.39
CA LYS A 4 2.13 16.64 -7.72
C LYS A 4 2.86 15.31 -7.55
N ASN A 5 2.66 14.35 -8.46
CA ASN A 5 3.49 13.14 -8.52
C ASN A 5 4.92 13.47 -8.96
N ILE A 6 5.88 12.60 -8.68
CA ILE A 6 7.31 12.88 -8.98
C ILE A 6 7.62 13.13 -10.45
N ARG A 7 6.84 12.53 -11.36
CA ARG A 7 6.97 12.74 -12.81
C ARG A 7 6.65 14.16 -13.23
N GLU A 8 5.74 14.83 -12.54
CA GLU A 8 5.39 16.23 -12.79
C GLU A 8 6.52 17.18 -12.35
N TYR A 9 7.44 16.71 -11.51
CA TYR A 9 8.71 17.38 -11.20
C TYR A 9 9.86 16.97 -12.13
N GLY A 10 9.58 16.22 -13.21
CA GLY A 10 10.58 15.75 -14.17
C GLY A 10 11.39 14.51 -13.73
N ILE A 11 11.03 13.89 -12.60
CA ILE A 11 11.71 12.70 -12.09
C ILE A 11 11.07 11.45 -12.72
N VAL A 12 11.84 10.72 -13.51
CA VAL A 12 11.39 9.50 -14.18
C VAL A 12 12.07 8.29 -13.57
N VAL A 13 11.27 7.37 -13.02
CA VAL A 13 11.75 6.09 -12.51
C VAL A 13 11.58 5.02 -13.58
N GLY A 14 12.69 4.36 -13.90
CA GLY A 14 12.68 3.18 -14.77
C GLY A 14 12.46 3.49 -16.24
N LYS A 15 12.07 2.47 -17.03
CA LYS A 15 11.90 2.57 -18.48
C LYS A 15 10.50 2.19 -18.96
N LEU A 16 9.71 1.51 -18.14
CA LEU A 16 8.39 1.06 -18.53
C LEU A 16 7.38 2.22 -18.48
N PRO A 17 6.43 2.30 -19.43
CA PRO A 17 5.38 3.31 -19.39
C PRO A 17 4.46 3.08 -18.19
N THR A 18 3.86 4.15 -17.67
CA THR A 18 2.84 4.06 -16.61
C THR A 18 1.48 3.72 -17.20
N GLY A 19 0.56 3.24 -16.37
CA GLY A 19 -0.87 3.29 -16.70
C GLY A 19 -1.39 4.73 -16.73
N GLN A 20 -2.66 4.90 -17.13
CA GLN A 20 -3.25 6.22 -17.34
C GLN A 20 -3.28 7.07 -16.06
N LYS A 21 -3.63 6.45 -14.92
CA LYS A 21 -3.70 7.14 -13.63
C LYS A 21 -2.36 7.15 -12.89
N ASN A 22 -1.41 6.34 -13.34
CA ASN A 22 -0.18 6.00 -12.64
C ASN A 22 -0.49 5.59 -11.18
N CYS A 23 -1.39 4.62 -11.04
CA CYS A 23 -2.01 4.25 -9.77
C CYS A 23 -2.31 2.75 -9.74
N LEU A 24 -2.38 2.15 -8.55
CA LEU A 24 -2.80 0.77 -8.33
C LEU A 24 -4.13 0.46 -9.04
N THR A 25 -5.06 1.42 -9.07
CA THR A 25 -6.37 1.26 -9.72
C THR A 25 -6.32 1.25 -11.25
N ASP A 26 -5.15 1.45 -11.88
CA ASP A 26 -4.97 1.15 -13.31
C ASP A 26 -5.15 -0.35 -13.61
N VAL A 27 -4.95 -1.23 -12.63
CA VAL A 27 -5.36 -2.63 -12.74
C VAL A 27 -6.88 -2.69 -12.68
N GLU A 28 -7.49 -3.20 -13.76
CA GLU A 28 -8.95 -3.16 -13.94
C GLU A 28 -9.68 -3.80 -12.76
N GLY A 29 -10.76 -3.13 -12.33
CA GLY A 29 -11.63 -3.56 -11.23
C GLY A 29 -11.12 -3.21 -9.84
N VAL A 30 -9.82 -3.00 -9.65
CA VAL A 30 -9.22 -2.67 -8.33
C VAL A 30 -9.77 -1.36 -7.80
N ARG A 31 -10.09 -1.34 -6.51
CA ARG A 31 -10.65 -0.17 -5.83
C ARG A 31 -9.85 0.20 -4.59
N VAL A 32 -9.72 1.51 -4.34
CA VAL A 32 -9.08 2.04 -3.14
C VAL A 32 -10.00 3.05 -2.45
N GLY A 33 -10.10 2.96 -1.12
CA GLY A 33 -10.89 3.87 -0.29
C GLY A 33 -10.14 4.26 0.98
N HIS A 34 -10.43 5.47 1.48
CA HIS A 34 -9.75 6.03 2.66
C HIS A 34 -10.74 6.58 3.68
N VAL A 35 -10.40 6.42 4.95
CA VAL A 35 -10.94 7.18 6.08
C VAL A 35 -9.78 7.80 6.82
N THR A 36 -9.73 9.13 6.86
CA THR A 36 -8.68 9.91 7.52
C THR A 36 -9.23 10.49 8.81
N LEU A 37 -8.55 10.25 9.93
CA LEU A 37 -8.87 10.80 11.24
C LEU A 37 -7.80 11.84 11.62
N ASP A 38 -8.26 13.08 11.80
CA ASP A 38 -7.40 14.26 12.01
C ASP A 38 -8.09 15.25 12.97
N TYR A 39 -7.89 15.08 14.27
CA TYR A 39 -8.53 15.93 15.28
C TYR A 39 -7.81 15.89 16.64
N PRO A 40 -7.88 16.97 17.45
CA PRO A 40 -7.32 16.99 18.79
C PRO A 40 -8.11 16.09 19.76
N LEU A 41 -7.45 15.53 20.77
CA LEU A 41 -8.10 14.82 21.87
C LEU A 41 -8.31 15.74 23.08
N GLU A 42 -9.50 15.70 23.67
CA GLU A 42 -9.87 16.47 24.87
C GLU A 42 -9.31 15.87 26.17
N THR A 43 -8.15 15.20 26.12
CA THR A 43 -7.56 14.49 27.27
C THR A 43 -6.44 15.27 27.97
N GLY A 44 -6.16 16.51 27.51
CA GLY A 44 -5.01 17.30 27.97
C GLY A 44 -3.68 16.86 27.33
N GLU A 45 -2.61 17.65 27.51
CA GLU A 45 -1.24 17.41 27.01
C GLU A 45 -1.03 17.50 25.47
N GLY A 46 -1.96 18.10 24.73
CA GLY A 46 -1.83 18.28 23.28
C GLY A 46 -1.87 16.96 22.49
N GLU A 47 -2.53 15.93 23.04
CA GLU A 47 -2.77 14.67 22.35
C GLU A 47 -3.67 14.88 21.12
N TYR A 48 -3.43 14.11 20.06
CA TYR A 48 -3.96 14.39 18.73
C TYR A 48 -4.09 13.10 17.92
N VAL A 49 -5.23 12.91 17.27
CA VAL A 49 -5.49 11.78 16.37
C VAL A 49 -5.00 12.16 14.98
N CYS A 50 -4.07 11.38 14.44
CA CYS A 50 -3.48 11.59 13.12
C CYS A 50 -3.24 10.21 12.49
N THR A 51 -4.31 9.54 12.08
CA THR A 51 -4.31 8.13 11.63
C THR A 51 -5.45 7.90 10.64
N GLY A 52 -5.63 6.67 10.19
CA GLY A 52 -6.84 6.29 9.47
C GLY A 52 -6.85 4.84 9.04
N VAL A 53 -7.68 4.57 8.04
CA VAL A 53 -7.82 3.28 7.39
C VAL A 53 -7.77 3.46 5.88
N THR A 54 -7.07 2.56 5.19
CA THR A 54 -7.10 2.45 3.73
C THR A 54 -7.60 1.05 3.38
N ALA A 55 -8.62 0.95 2.54
CA ALA A 55 -9.14 -0.30 2.01
C ALA A 55 -8.71 -0.48 0.55
N ILE A 56 -8.25 -1.68 0.20
CA ILE A 56 -7.94 -2.09 -1.17
C ILE A 56 -8.78 -3.32 -1.50
N LEU A 57 -9.64 -3.21 -2.51
CA LEU A 57 -10.49 -4.31 -2.97
C LEU A 57 -9.97 -4.79 -4.34
N PRO A 58 -9.70 -6.10 -4.51
CA PRO A 58 -9.28 -6.64 -5.80
C PRO A 58 -10.27 -6.42 -6.94
N HIS A 59 -11.57 -6.37 -6.63
CA HIS A 59 -12.65 -6.05 -7.56
C HIS A 59 -13.92 -5.60 -6.83
N GLY A 60 -14.94 -5.17 -7.59
CA GLY A 60 -16.23 -4.71 -7.04
C GLY A 60 -17.27 -5.80 -6.71
N GLY A 61 -17.01 -7.08 -7.05
CA GLY A 61 -17.88 -8.22 -6.69
C GLY A 61 -17.70 -8.73 -5.25
N SER A 62 -18.35 -9.85 -4.91
CA SER A 62 -18.15 -10.50 -3.60
C SER A 62 -16.78 -11.18 -3.54
N LEU A 63 -15.86 -10.60 -2.75
CA LEU A 63 -14.49 -11.12 -2.62
C LEU A 63 -14.44 -12.52 -2.00
N PHE A 64 -15.40 -12.85 -1.14
CA PHE A 64 -15.48 -14.18 -0.55
C PHE A 64 -15.92 -15.21 -1.57
N ARG A 65 -16.95 -14.91 -2.36
CA ARG A 65 -17.51 -15.84 -3.36
C ARG A 65 -16.67 -15.92 -4.63
N GLU A 66 -16.02 -14.83 -5.01
CA GLU A 66 -15.14 -14.70 -6.17
C GLU A 66 -13.74 -14.30 -5.67
N LYS A 67 -12.92 -15.28 -5.30
CA LYS A 67 -11.56 -15.03 -4.78
C LYS A 67 -10.60 -14.68 -5.92
N VAL A 68 -9.47 -14.09 -5.59
CA VAL A 68 -8.39 -13.83 -6.56
C VAL A 68 -7.11 -14.55 -6.15
N THR A 69 -6.23 -14.85 -7.10
CA THR A 69 -4.90 -15.39 -6.79
C THR A 69 -4.10 -14.37 -5.98
N ALA A 70 -3.44 -14.80 -4.91
CA ALA A 70 -2.68 -13.93 -4.02
C ALA A 70 -1.44 -14.60 -3.45
N ALA A 71 -0.50 -13.77 -3.01
CA ALA A 71 0.71 -14.19 -2.31
C ALA A 71 1.19 -13.07 -1.39
N SER A 72 1.93 -13.40 -0.34
CA SER A 72 2.59 -12.41 0.52
C SER A 72 4.05 -12.77 0.77
N TYR A 73 4.89 -11.76 0.99
CA TYR A 73 6.28 -11.96 1.35
C TYR A 73 6.74 -10.97 2.42
N VAL A 74 7.47 -11.49 3.40
CA VAL A 74 8.03 -10.72 4.51
C VAL A 74 9.51 -10.51 4.21
N PHE A 75 9.91 -9.26 3.98
CA PHE A 75 11.32 -8.88 3.90
C PHE A 75 11.92 -8.75 5.29
N ASN A 76 11.22 -8.06 6.20
CA ASN A 76 11.50 -8.06 7.63
C ASN A 76 10.19 -8.13 8.45
N GLY A 77 10.18 -8.99 9.46
CA GLY A 77 8.98 -9.45 10.16
C GLY A 77 8.59 -8.64 11.39
N PHE A 78 9.08 -7.41 11.56
CA PHE A 78 8.73 -6.58 12.72
C PHE A 78 7.28 -6.03 12.69
N GLY A 79 6.47 -6.40 11.68
CA GLY A 79 5.07 -5.99 11.53
C GLY A 79 4.05 -6.89 12.25
N LYS A 80 2.84 -6.37 12.51
CA LYS A 80 1.74 -7.05 13.22
C LYS A 80 0.54 -7.24 12.30
N THR A 81 0.71 -8.04 11.24
CA THR A 81 -0.31 -8.28 10.22
C THR A 81 -1.24 -9.45 10.55
N THR A 82 -2.42 -9.50 9.92
CA THR A 82 -3.33 -10.67 9.97
C THR A 82 -3.49 -11.34 8.61
N GLY A 83 -3.84 -12.62 8.61
CA GLY A 83 -4.32 -13.36 7.44
C GLY A 83 -3.28 -13.85 6.43
N LEU A 84 -2.01 -13.44 6.56
CA LEU A 84 -0.95 -13.81 5.60
C LEU A 84 -0.65 -15.32 5.57
N VAL A 85 -0.90 -16.04 6.66
CA VAL A 85 -0.69 -17.50 6.74
C VAL A 85 -1.58 -18.22 5.72
N GLN A 86 -2.90 -17.95 5.72
CA GLN A 86 -3.81 -18.60 4.77
C GLN A 86 -3.63 -18.08 3.34
N VAL A 87 -3.23 -16.81 3.15
CA VAL A 87 -2.88 -16.30 1.82
C VAL A 87 -1.76 -17.15 1.20
N ASN A 88 -0.72 -17.47 1.97
CA ASN A 88 0.40 -18.28 1.47
C ASN A 88 0.11 -19.78 1.43
N GLU A 89 -0.84 -20.28 2.22
CA GLU A 89 -1.26 -21.68 2.19
C GLU A 89 -2.15 -22.00 0.99
N LEU A 90 -3.15 -21.15 0.72
CA LEU A 90 -4.16 -21.39 -0.30
C LEU A 90 -3.89 -20.64 -1.61
N GLY A 91 -2.97 -19.67 -1.61
CA GLY A 91 -2.65 -18.87 -2.80
C GLY A 91 -3.79 -17.97 -3.26
N VAL A 92 -4.71 -17.60 -2.35
CA VAL A 92 -5.91 -16.81 -2.67
C VAL A 92 -6.18 -15.72 -1.64
N LEU A 93 -6.84 -14.65 -2.09
CA LEU A 93 -7.37 -13.58 -1.28
C LEU A 93 -8.90 -13.55 -1.39
N GLU A 94 -9.56 -13.51 -0.24
CA GLU A 94 -11.02 -13.67 -0.12
C GLU A 94 -11.71 -12.54 0.67
N SER A 95 -10.97 -11.48 0.97
CA SER A 95 -11.41 -10.27 1.67
C SER A 95 -10.64 -9.04 1.16
N PRO A 96 -11.06 -7.81 1.50
CA PRO A 96 -10.27 -6.63 1.20
C PRO A 96 -8.91 -6.68 1.91
N ILE A 97 -7.89 -6.07 1.30
CA ILE A 97 -6.65 -5.76 2.02
C ILE A 97 -6.88 -4.44 2.74
N MET A 98 -6.72 -4.44 4.06
CA MET A 98 -6.90 -3.26 4.88
C MET A 98 -5.56 -2.78 5.43
N LEU A 99 -5.33 -1.47 5.44
CA LEU A 99 -4.14 -0.86 6.02
C LEU A 99 -4.55 0.10 7.13
N THR A 100 -3.80 0.15 8.24
CA THR A 100 -4.03 1.06 9.37
C THR A 100 -2.77 1.22 10.24
N ASN A 101 -2.90 1.75 11.46
CA ASN A 101 -1.81 1.78 12.44
C ASN A 101 -1.68 0.48 13.24
N THR A 102 -0.51 0.26 13.84
CA THR A 102 -0.16 -0.97 14.58
C THR A 102 -1.20 -1.40 15.61
N PHE A 103 -1.70 -0.49 16.44
CA PHE A 103 -2.63 -0.82 17.53
C PHE A 103 -4.09 -0.92 17.06
N SER A 104 -4.36 -0.53 15.82
CA SER A 104 -5.70 -0.55 15.24
C SER A 104 -5.99 -1.78 14.38
N VAL A 105 -5.00 -2.66 14.19
CA VAL A 105 -5.19 -3.94 13.49
C VAL A 105 -6.37 -4.75 14.05
N PRO A 106 -6.56 -4.91 15.37
CA PRO A 106 -7.72 -5.62 15.90
C PRO A 106 -9.06 -4.96 15.55
N ALA A 107 -9.15 -3.62 15.66
CA ALA A 107 -10.38 -2.88 15.36
C ALA A 107 -10.74 -2.98 13.87
N VAL A 108 -9.77 -2.81 12.98
CA VAL A 108 -9.97 -2.94 11.53
C VAL A 108 -10.28 -4.38 11.13
N THR A 109 -9.66 -5.37 11.77
CA THR A 109 -10.01 -6.79 11.57
C THR A 109 -11.46 -7.05 11.95
N ALA A 110 -11.91 -6.56 13.12
CA ALA A 110 -13.28 -6.71 13.59
C ALA A 110 -14.29 -6.02 12.66
N GLY A 111 -14.00 -4.80 12.20
CA GLY A 111 -14.87 -4.08 11.27
C GLY A 111 -14.98 -4.75 9.90
N THR A 112 -13.85 -5.24 9.38
CA THR A 112 -13.81 -5.98 8.11
C THR A 112 -14.54 -7.31 8.25
N LEU A 113 -14.39 -8.03 9.36
CA LEU A 113 -15.15 -9.26 9.63
C LEU A 113 -16.66 -8.96 9.66
N ARG A 114 -17.10 -7.91 10.37
CA ARG A 114 -18.52 -7.51 10.39
C ARG A 114 -19.04 -7.24 8.97
N TYR A 115 -18.30 -6.48 8.17
CA TYR A 115 -18.64 -6.25 6.76
C TYR A 115 -18.77 -7.56 5.98
N MET A 116 -17.78 -8.46 6.10
CA MET A 116 -17.79 -9.73 5.35
C MET A 116 -18.95 -10.64 5.76
N LEU A 117 -19.29 -10.71 7.04
CA LEU A 117 -20.43 -11.49 7.54
C LEU A 117 -21.78 -10.91 7.10
N GLU A 118 -21.91 -9.58 7.09
CA GLU A 118 -23.13 -8.91 6.61
C GLU A 118 -23.36 -9.17 5.11
N GLN A 119 -22.29 -9.20 4.31
CA GLN A 119 -22.38 -9.43 2.87
C GLN A 119 -22.47 -10.92 2.47
N ASN A 120 -22.19 -11.84 3.40
CA ASN A 120 -22.12 -13.28 3.11
C ASN A 120 -22.67 -14.06 4.32
N SER A 121 -23.99 -14.22 4.36
CA SER A 121 -24.71 -14.92 5.44
C SER A 121 -24.30 -16.38 5.60
N GLU A 122 -23.69 -16.99 4.57
CA GLU A 122 -23.25 -18.38 4.62
C GLU A 122 -22.03 -18.63 5.52
N ILE A 123 -21.20 -17.61 5.79
CA ILE A 123 -19.92 -17.75 6.49
C ILE A 123 -20.17 -18.17 7.93
N GLY A 124 -19.56 -19.31 8.33
CA GLY A 124 -19.71 -19.86 9.67
C GLY A 124 -21.07 -20.50 9.96
N ASP A 125 -21.93 -20.64 8.94
CA ASP A 125 -23.21 -21.37 9.01
C ASP A 125 -23.21 -22.53 8.00
N THR A 126 -23.48 -22.24 6.73
CA THR A 126 -23.54 -23.27 5.67
C THR A 126 -22.19 -23.49 4.96
N THR A 127 -21.18 -22.66 5.23
CA THR A 127 -19.80 -22.84 4.75
C THR A 127 -18.79 -22.53 5.87
N GLY A 128 -17.49 -22.65 5.54
CA GLY A 128 -16.38 -22.35 6.46
C GLY A 128 -16.30 -20.88 6.89
N THR A 129 -15.18 -20.54 7.53
CA THR A 129 -14.88 -19.18 8.01
C THR A 129 -14.29 -18.29 6.89
N VAL A 130 -13.91 -17.06 7.25
CA VAL A 130 -13.26 -16.10 6.35
C VAL A 130 -11.95 -15.59 6.93
N ASN A 131 -10.95 -15.45 6.06
CA ASN A 131 -9.65 -14.89 6.35
C ASN A 131 -9.62 -13.38 6.07
N ILE A 132 -9.26 -12.59 7.09
CA ILE A 132 -9.19 -11.13 7.02
C ILE A 132 -7.73 -10.68 6.97
N VAL A 133 -7.38 -9.91 5.93
CA VAL A 133 -6.01 -9.44 5.68
C VAL A 133 -5.86 -7.97 6.09
N VAL A 134 -5.06 -7.72 7.13
CA VAL A 134 -4.74 -6.38 7.61
C VAL A 134 -3.22 -6.18 7.69
N GLY A 135 -2.74 -5.11 7.06
CA GLY A 135 -1.37 -4.59 7.17
C GLY A 135 -1.32 -3.33 8.03
N GLU A 136 -0.14 -2.99 8.55
CA GLU A 136 0.02 -1.83 9.42
C GLU A 136 1.39 -1.16 9.34
N CYS A 137 1.44 0.09 9.81
CA CYS A 137 2.66 0.80 10.16
C CYS A 137 2.46 1.56 11.48
N ASN A 138 3.54 1.95 12.16
CA ASN A 138 3.46 2.66 13.44
C ASN A 138 3.50 4.19 13.25
N ASP A 139 2.38 4.86 13.46
CA ASP A 139 2.24 6.32 13.38
C ASP A 139 2.41 7.06 14.72
N GLY A 140 2.85 6.37 15.79
CA GLY A 140 2.89 6.89 17.16
C GLY A 140 3.75 8.14 17.40
N HIS A 141 4.54 8.55 16.40
CA HIS A 141 5.26 9.82 16.45
C HIS A 141 4.31 11.02 16.35
N LEU A 142 3.42 11.03 15.34
CA LEU A 142 2.42 12.08 15.09
C LEU A 142 1.07 11.76 15.73
N ASN A 143 0.71 10.48 15.82
CA ASN A 143 -0.58 10.01 16.31
C ASN A 143 -0.52 9.65 17.80
N SER A 144 -1.58 9.97 18.53
CA SER A 144 -1.87 9.42 19.85
C SER A 144 -2.30 7.95 19.75
N ILE A 145 -1.42 7.08 19.24
CA ILE A 145 -1.71 5.67 18.89
C ILE A 145 -2.30 4.85 20.05
N ARG A 146 -1.97 5.21 21.30
CA ARG A 146 -2.48 4.56 22.51
C ARG A 146 -3.96 4.87 22.79
N ALA A 147 -4.52 5.91 22.18
CA ALA A 147 -5.93 6.23 22.29
C ALA A 147 -6.81 5.26 21.48
N CYS A 148 -6.21 4.45 20.59
CA CYS A 148 -6.91 3.47 19.75
C CYS A 148 -8.15 4.09 19.07
N ALA A 149 -7.97 5.29 18.48
CA ALA A 149 -9.06 6.09 17.93
C ALA A 149 -9.78 5.44 16.74
N VAL A 150 -9.10 4.55 16.00
CA VAL A 150 -9.72 3.80 14.91
C VAL A 150 -10.70 2.76 15.50
N GLN A 151 -11.97 2.91 15.15
CA GLN A 151 -13.04 1.97 15.47
C GLN A 151 -13.36 1.04 14.28
N PRO A 152 -14.03 -0.11 14.52
CA PRO A 152 -14.48 -1.02 13.47
C PRO A 152 -15.27 -0.36 12.34
N GLU A 153 -16.06 0.66 12.65
CA GLU A 153 -16.93 1.37 11.72
C GLU A 153 -16.11 2.10 10.64
N HIS A 154 -14.93 2.60 10.97
CA HIS A 154 -14.03 3.23 10.00
C HIS A 154 -13.52 2.23 8.95
N ALA A 155 -13.42 0.93 9.28
CA ALA A 155 -13.07 -0.09 8.31
C ALA A 155 -14.19 -0.32 7.30
N ILE A 156 -15.43 -0.41 7.77
CA ILE A 156 -16.63 -0.53 6.94
C ILE A 156 -16.77 0.70 6.03
N GLU A 157 -16.57 1.90 6.59
CA GLU A 157 -16.62 3.16 5.85
C GLU A 157 -15.53 3.24 4.77
N ALA A 158 -14.28 2.84 5.08
CA ALA A 158 -13.19 2.81 4.11
C ALA A 158 -13.48 1.85 2.95
N ILE A 159 -14.08 0.69 3.23
CA ILE A 159 -14.53 -0.27 2.21
C ILE A 159 -15.63 0.35 1.35
N GLY A 160 -16.63 0.99 1.97
CA GLY A 160 -17.75 1.64 1.25
C GLY A 160 -17.32 2.82 0.38
N ARG A 161 -16.23 3.50 0.72
CA ARG A 161 -15.64 4.59 -0.07
C ARG A 161 -14.74 4.11 -1.22
N ALA A 162 -14.45 2.81 -1.31
CA ALA A 162 -13.51 2.32 -2.30
C ALA A 162 -14.03 2.48 -3.73
N SER A 163 -13.25 3.14 -4.58
CA SER A 163 -13.60 3.39 -5.98
C SER A 163 -12.46 3.04 -6.93
N THR A 164 -12.77 2.93 -8.23
CA THR A 164 -11.80 2.71 -9.31
C THR A 164 -11.06 3.98 -9.72
N GLU A 165 -11.34 5.12 -9.10
CA GLU A 165 -10.71 6.39 -9.44
C GLU A 165 -9.23 6.38 -9.05
N LYS A 166 -8.49 7.42 -9.45
CA LYS A 166 -7.12 7.63 -8.98
C LYS A 166 -7.15 7.78 -7.46
N ALA A 167 -6.44 6.88 -6.75
CA ALA A 167 -6.39 6.92 -5.29
C ALA A 167 -5.72 8.21 -4.80
N GLU A 168 -6.24 8.77 -3.72
CA GLU A 168 -5.61 9.87 -3.00
C GLU A 168 -4.28 9.40 -2.37
N GLN A 169 -3.31 10.30 -2.26
CA GLN A 169 -1.95 9.99 -1.82
C GLN A 169 -1.50 10.96 -0.72
N GLY A 170 -0.33 10.72 -0.14
CA GLY A 170 0.25 11.53 0.92
C GLY A 170 -0.35 11.19 2.29
N ALA A 171 -0.67 12.24 3.06
CA ALA A 171 -1.11 12.14 4.44
C ALA A 171 -2.61 11.81 4.57
N VAL A 172 -3.04 10.68 4.01
CA VAL A 172 -4.46 10.26 3.94
C VAL A 172 -4.65 8.81 4.34
N GLY A 173 -5.85 8.45 4.79
CA GLY A 173 -6.18 7.09 5.24
C GLY A 173 -5.19 6.61 6.30
N ALA A 174 -4.70 5.38 6.12
CA ALA A 174 -3.65 4.82 6.98
C ALA A 174 -2.34 5.65 6.98
N GLY A 175 -2.08 6.44 5.94
CA GLY A 175 -0.86 7.23 5.79
C GLY A 175 -0.83 8.54 6.59
N LYS A 176 -1.93 8.92 7.24
CA LYS A 176 -2.09 10.25 7.85
C LYS A 176 -0.96 10.60 8.82
N GLY A 177 -0.61 9.73 9.76
CA GLY A 177 0.45 9.97 10.74
C GLY A 177 1.84 9.40 10.39
N MET A 178 2.04 8.89 9.17
CA MET A 178 3.27 8.19 8.81
C MET A 178 4.43 9.12 8.44
N VAL A 179 5.66 8.67 8.67
CA VAL A 179 6.91 9.41 8.46
C VAL A 179 7.91 8.55 7.70
N CYS A 180 8.50 9.05 6.63
CA CYS A 180 9.43 8.33 5.77
C CYS A 180 10.69 9.16 5.52
N PHE A 181 11.87 8.57 5.75
CA PHE A 181 13.18 9.23 5.63
C PHE A 181 13.28 10.56 6.40
N GLY A 182 12.67 10.64 7.58
CA GLY A 182 12.64 11.87 8.40
C GLY A 182 11.70 12.97 7.87
N HIS A 183 11.00 12.74 6.77
CA HIS A 183 10.01 13.63 6.16
C HIS A 183 8.61 13.02 6.22
N LYS A 184 7.58 13.82 5.89
CA LYS A 184 6.22 13.30 5.88
C LYS A 184 6.10 12.20 4.82
N GLY A 185 5.65 11.02 5.25
CA GLY A 185 5.30 9.90 4.39
C GLY A 185 3.80 9.70 4.29
N GLY A 186 3.38 8.46 3.99
CA GLY A 186 1.98 8.08 3.92
C GLY A 186 1.68 7.18 2.72
N ILE A 187 0.51 7.38 2.11
CA ILE A 187 0.07 6.61 0.95
C ILE A 187 0.79 7.09 -0.30
N GLY A 188 1.32 6.17 -1.10
CA GLY A 188 1.82 6.48 -2.44
C GLY A 188 1.45 5.37 -3.39
N THR A 189 1.32 5.69 -4.67
CA THR A 189 0.93 4.70 -5.67
C THR A 189 1.53 5.02 -7.03
N SER A 190 1.69 3.99 -7.84
CA SER A 190 2.29 4.03 -9.17
C SER A 190 1.88 2.79 -9.95
N SER A 191 1.97 2.82 -11.27
CA SER A 191 1.74 1.66 -12.11
C SER A 191 2.72 1.57 -13.27
N ARG A 192 2.83 0.39 -13.87
CA ARG A 192 3.58 0.11 -15.09
C ARG A 192 2.79 -0.77 -16.02
N VAL A 193 2.90 -0.48 -17.32
CA VAL A 193 2.32 -1.30 -18.38
C VAL A 193 3.42 -2.16 -18.99
N VAL A 194 3.15 -3.45 -19.09
CA VAL A 194 3.99 -4.47 -19.71
C VAL A 194 3.29 -4.94 -20.98
N GLN A 195 3.90 -4.68 -22.12
CA GLN A 195 3.36 -5.07 -23.42
C GLN A 195 4.15 -6.23 -24.00
N THR A 196 3.43 -7.27 -24.41
CA THR A 196 3.93 -8.39 -25.21
C THR A 196 3.33 -8.31 -26.62
N GLU A 197 3.70 -9.24 -27.51
CA GLU A 197 3.05 -9.33 -28.83
C GLU A 197 1.58 -9.77 -28.74
N GLU A 198 1.21 -10.48 -27.67
CA GLU A 198 -0.10 -11.15 -27.54
C GLU A 198 -1.03 -10.44 -26.54
N ALA A 199 -0.48 -9.69 -25.58
CA ALA A 199 -1.24 -9.12 -24.48
C ALA A 199 -0.58 -7.86 -23.90
N VAL A 200 -1.40 -7.06 -23.22
CA VAL A 200 -0.96 -5.93 -22.41
C VAL A 200 -1.36 -6.23 -20.97
N TYR A 201 -0.41 -6.10 -20.06
CA TYR A 201 -0.62 -6.27 -18.63
C TYR A 201 -0.27 -5.00 -17.88
N THR A 202 -0.91 -4.81 -16.74
CA THR A 202 -0.64 -3.73 -15.80
C THR A 202 -0.10 -4.30 -14.49
N VAL A 203 0.92 -3.66 -13.94
CA VAL A 203 1.39 -3.86 -12.56
C VAL A 203 1.19 -2.57 -11.81
N GLY A 204 0.26 -2.57 -10.85
CA GLY A 204 -0.01 -1.47 -9.94
C GLY A 204 0.65 -1.72 -8.59
N VAL A 205 1.14 -0.65 -7.95
CA VAL A 205 1.65 -0.70 -6.57
C VAL A 205 1.05 0.44 -5.76
N LEU A 206 0.64 0.14 -4.53
CA LEU A 206 0.30 1.11 -3.48
C LEU A 206 1.16 0.82 -2.26
N VAL A 207 1.71 1.85 -1.63
CA VAL A 207 2.54 1.73 -0.43
C VAL A 207 1.96 2.52 0.74
N LEU A 208 2.12 1.99 1.94
CA LEU A 208 2.05 2.73 3.20
C LEU A 208 3.46 2.95 3.69
N SER A 209 4.05 4.11 3.37
CA SER A 209 5.44 4.42 3.65
C SER A 209 5.61 5.05 5.05
N ASN A 210 6.37 4.37 5.91
CA ASN A 210 6.67 4.84 7.25
C ASN A 210 8.11 4.45 7.66
N PHE A 211 9.10 4.46 6.77
CA PHE A 211 10.41 3.83 7.00
C PHE A 211 11.60 4.73 6.65
N GLY A 212 12.79 4.26 7.01
CA GLY A 212 14.08 4.81 6.57
C GLY A 212 14.53 6.01 7.40
N ARG A 213 15.84 6.10 7.65
CA ARG A 213 16.45 7.29 8.23
C ARG A 213 16.75 8.29 7.14
N LYS A 214 16.83 9.57 7.50
CA LYS A 214 17.12 10.63 6.55
C LYS A 214 18.41 10.37 5.76
N GLU A 215 19.44 9.83 6.40
CA GLU A 215 20.75 9.56 5.77
C GLU A 215 20.70 8.40 4.79
N ASP A 216 19.73 7.49 4.95
CA ASP A 216 19.55 6.34 4.06
C ASP A 216 18.91 6.75 2.73
N PHE A 217 18.19 7.89 2.69
CA PHE A 217 17.47 8.29 1.50
C PHE A 217 18.42 8.60 0.34
N LEU A 218 18.36 7.80 -0.72
CA LEU A 218 19.22 7.94 -1.90
C LEU A 218 18.75 9.08 -2.82
N ILE A 219 18.56 10.26 -2.25
CA ILE A 219 17.96 11.44 -2.90
C ILE A 219 18.75 11.91 -4.13
N GLU A 220 20.06 11.73 -4.15
CA GLU A 220 20.92 12.11 -5.28
C GLU A 220 20.56 11.36 -6.58
N ARG A 221 19.80 10.25 -6.49
CA ARG A 221 19.26 9.56 -7.67
C ARG A 221 18.09 10.28 -8.33
N TYR A 222 17.43 11.18 -7.62
CA TYR A 222 16.13 11.75 -8.00
C TYR A 222 16.15 13.28 -8.12
N ARG A 223 17.21 13.95 -7.70
CA ARG A 223 17.38 15.39 -7.93
C ARG A 223 18.46 15.63 -8.99
N SER A 224 18.11 16.38 -10.04
CA SER A 224 19.10 17.04 -10.88
C SER A 224 19.61 18.29 -10.17
N LEU A 225 20.61 18.11 -9.31
CA LEU A 225 21.46 19.14 -8.70
C LEU A 225 20.77 20.16 -7.74
N ALA A 226 21.10 20.00 -6.45
CA ALA A 226 21.16 21.00 -5.37
C ALA A 226 19.92 21.87 -5.06
N ALA A 227 19.25 21.55 -3.95
CA ALA A 227 18.65 22.56 -3.07
C ALA A 227 18.64 22.02 -1.64
N SER A 228 19.03 22.85 -0.67
CA SER A 228 19.03 22.56 0.77
C SER A 228 17.66 22.04 1.20
N ALA A 229 17.57 20.76 1.58
CA ALA A 229 16.38 20.25 2.24
C ALA A 229 16.31 20.86 3.67
N PRO A 230 15.12 21.30 4.13
CA PRO A 230 14.94 21.68 5.52
C PRO A 230 15.30 20.49 6.44
N GLN A 231 15.64 20.79 7.69
CA GLN A 231 16.18 19.82 8.63
C GLN A 231 15.18 18.66 8.87
N ALA A 232 15.39 17.54 8.19
CA ALA A 232 14.70 16.29 8.53
C ALA A 232 15.15 15.81 9.91
N LEU A 233 14.26 15.13 10.63
CA LEU A 233 14.52 14.63 11.97
C LEU A 233 15.54 13.48 11.95
N ASP A 234 16.51 13.56 12.86
CA ASP A 234 17.61 12.60 12.93
C ASP A 234 17.24 11.36 13.82
N ASP A 235 16.27 11.48 14.75
CA ASP A 235 15.94 10.44 15.74
C ASP A 235 14.45 10.01 15.68
N LEU A 236 14.09 9.19 14.69
CA LEU A 236 12.82 8.45 14.67
C LEU A 236 13.07 6.96 14.96
N PRO A 237 12.13 6.26 15.62
CA PRO A 237 12.19 4.80 15.71
C PRO A 237 12.30 4.17 14.32
N ASP A 238 12.98 3.03 14.22
CA ASP A 238 12.97 2.22 12.99
C ASP A 238 11.52 2.05 12.50
N GLY A 239 11.30 2.43 11.24
CA GLY A 239 9.96 2.61 10.67
C GLY A 239 9.34 1.32 10.11
N SER A 240 8.39 1.34 9.18
CA SER A 240 7.80 0.15 8.51
C SER A 240 7.31 0.50 7.09
N ILE A 241 7.11 -0.50 6.23
CA ILE A 241 6.39 -0.32 4.96
C ILE A 241 5.50 -1.52 4.63
N ILE A 242 4.25 -1.24 4.29
CA ILE A 242 3.39 -2.22 3.61
C ILE A 242 3.32 -1.86 2.13
N ILE A 243 3.61 -2.84 1.27
CA ILE A 243 3.51 -2.73 -0.18
C ILE A 243 2.35 -3.62 -0.64
N VAL A 244 1.39 -3.04 -1.36
CA VAL A 244 0.32 -3.78 -2.03
C VAL A 244 0.59 -3.77 -3.52
N LEU A 245 0.71 -4.96 -4.13
CA LEU A 245 0.91 -5.13 -5.56
C LEU A 245 -0.33 -5.77 -6.21
N ALA A 246 -0.82 -5.17 -7.29
CA ALA A 246 -1.89 -5.74 -8.10
C ALA A 246 -1.38 -5.95 -9.53
N THR A 247 -1.90 -6.96 -10.22
CA THR A 247 -1.68 -7.14 -11.65
C THR A 247 -2.86 -7.84 -12.32
N ASP A 248 -3.09 -7.59 -13.59
CA ASP A 248 -4.02 -8.35 -14.44
C ASP A 248 -3.30 -9.50 -15.20
N ALA A 249 -2.00 -9.68 -14.99
CA ALA A 249 -1.25 -10.78 -15.58
C ALA A 249 -1.72 -12.13 -15.00
N PRO A 250 -1.98 -13.15 -15.84
CA PRO A 250 -2.41 -14.46 -15.40
C PRO A 250 -1.23 -15.21 -14.78
N LEU A 251 -1.09 -15.10 -13.47
CA LEU A 251 0.00 -15.68 -12.69
C LEU A 251 -0.55 -16.70 -11.70
N SER A 252 0.16 -17.80 -11.50
CA SER A 252 -0.06 -18.61 -10.29
C SER A 252 0.42 -17.88 -9.03
N ASP A 253 0.00 -18.33 -7.85
CA ASP A 253 0.43 -17.80 -6.56
C ASP A 253 1.97 -17.81 -6.42
N ARG A 254 2.64 -18.88 -6.86
CA ARG A 254 4.10 -18.99 -6.86
C ARG A 254 4.75 -17.97 -7.81
N GLN A 255 4.16 -17.74 -8.98
CA GLN A 255 4.66 -16.73 -9.92
C GLN A 255 4.48 -15.32 -9.38
N LEU A 256 3.30 -15.04 -8.84
CA LEU A 256 2.95 -13.78 -8.22
C LEU A 256 3.86 -13.49 -7.03
N LEU A 257 4.19 -14.48 -6.19
CA LEU A 257 5.15 -14.35 -5.10
C LEU A 257 6.54 -13.91 -5.61
N ARG A 258 6.98 -14.42 -6.77
CA ARG A 258 8.26 -14.01 -7.37
C ARG A 258 8.22 -12.55 -7.84
N VAL A 259 7.11 -12.11 -8.42
CA VAL A 259 6.88 -10.72 -8.80
C VAL A 259 6.86 -9.83 -7.55
N ALA A 260 6.11 -10.22 -6.52
CA ALA A 260 6.00 -9.50 -5.25
C ALA A 260 7.38 -9.24 -4.61
N LYS A 261 8.26 -10.25 -4.58
CA LYS A 261 9.64 -10.11 -4.07
C LYS A 261 10.46 -9.02 -4.76
N ARG A 262 10.12 -8.65 -6.00
CA ARG A 262 10.85 -7.60 -6.75
C ARG A 262 10.55 -6.20 -6.27
N THR A 263 9.45 -5.99 -5.56
CA THR A 263 9.16 -4.71 -4.91
C THR A 263 10.27 -4.31 -3.92
N GLY A 264 10.95 -5.28 -3.30
CA GLY A 264 12.11 -5.07 -2.44
C GLY A 264 13.32 -4.43 -3.17
N ILE A 265 13.45 -4.63 -4.49
CA ILE A 265 14.46 -3.92 -5.29
C ILE A 265 14.12 -2.44 -5.36
N GLY A 266 12.85 -2.10 -5.61
CA GLY A 266 12.38 -0.72 -5.62
C GLY A 266 12.55 -0.05 -4.26
N LEU A 267 12.24 -0.78 -3.18
CA LEU A 267 12.44 -0.32 -1.82
C LEU A 267 13.93 -0.03 -1.53
N GLY A 268 14.84 -0.97 -1.84
CA GLY A 268 16.27 -0.77 -1.65
C GLY A 268 16.85 0.36 -2.50
N ARG A 269 16.30 0.57 -3.71
CA ARG A 269 16.65 1.70 -4.58
C ARG A 269 16.29 3.08 -4.00
N THR A 270 15.31 3.15 -3.11
CA THR A 270 15.03 4.39 -2.36
C THR A 270 15.96 4.58 -1.18
N GLY A 271 16.59 3.52 -0.67
CA GLY A 271 17.55 3.58 0.42
C GLY A 271 17.35 2.57 1.55
N SER A 272 16.24 1.82 1.56
CA SER A 272 16.00 0.86 2.64
C SER A 272 17.05 -0.26 2.67
N CYS A 273 17.46 -0.63 3.88
CA CYS A 273 18.26 -1.81 4.17
C CYS A 273 17.47 -2.89 4.93
N TYR A 274 16.14 -2.77 5.01
CA TYR A 274 15.28 -3.57 5.88
C TYR A 274 15.69 -3.49 7.36
N GLY A 275 15.71 -2.27 7.90
CA GLY A 275 16.18 -1.97 9.25
C GLY A 275 15.54 -2.85 10.34
N HIS A 276 16.23 -3.06 11.46
CA HIS A 276 15.87 -4.07 12.46
C HIS A 276 14.43 -3.96 12.96
N GLY A 277 13.98 -2.76 13.35
CA GLY A 277 12.62 -2.52 13.79
C GLY A 277 11.57 -2.41 12.67
N SER A 278 11.95 -2.69 11.41
CA SER A 278 11.12 -2.42 10.24
C SER A 278 10.18 -3.54 9.82
N GLY A 279 8.88 -3.30 9.89
CA GLY A 279 7.87 -4.21 9.35
C GLY A 279 7.75 -4.02 7.85
N ASP A 280 8.50 -4.81 7.06
CA ASP A 280 8.61 -4.63 5.61
C ASP A 280 7.97 -5.82 4.89
N ILE A 281 6.73 -5.63 4.43
CA ILE A 281 5.87 -6.72 3.95
C ILE A 281 5.22 -6.31 2.63
N VAL A 282 5.20 -7.24 1.68
CA VAL A 282 4.43 -7.13 0.43
C VAL A 282 3.25 -8.09 0.43
N ILE A 283 2.09 -7.60 0.02
CA ILE A 283 0.86 -8.37 -0.23
C ILE A 283 0.53 -8.17 -1.70
N ALA A 284 0.44 -9.26 -2.46
CA ALA A 284 0.22 -9.22 -3.89
C ALA A 284 -1.02 -10.00 -4.28
N PHE A 285 -1.75 -9.54 -5.30
CA PHE A 285 -2.85 -10.27 -5.91
C PHE A 285 -2.88 -10.09 -7.44
N SER A 286 -3.44 -11.08 -8.14
CA SER A 286 -3.72 -10.99 -9.58
C SER A 286 -5.23 -11.02 -9.84
N THR A 287 -5.74 -10.08 -10.64
CA THR A 287 -7.15 -9.98 -11.03
C THR A 287 -7.50 -10.82 -12.26
N ALA A 288 -6.52 -11.52 -12.84
CA ALA A 288 -6.70 -12.29 -14.08
C ALA A 288 -7.75 -13.39 -13.99
N HIS A 289 -7.94 -13.96 -12.80
CA HIS A 289 -8.87 -15.07 -12.55
C HIS A 289 -9.71 -14.80 -11.31
N LYS A 290 -11.01 -15.11 -11.42
CA LYS A 290 -11.93 -15.20 -10.29
C LYS A 290 -12.15 -16.66 -9.94
N ILE A 291 -11.89 -17.00 -8.69
CA ILE A 291 -11.91 -18.36 -8.17
C ILE A 291 -13.18 -18.54 -7.35
N PRO A 292 -14.17 -19.32 -7.82
CA PRO A 292 -15.43 -19.48 -7.13
C PRO A 292 -15.24 -20.20 -5.79
N HIS A 293 -15.83 -19.68 -4.71
CA HIS A 293 -15.80 -20.34 -3.41
C HIS A 293 -16.49 -21.70 -3.40
N ALA A 294 -17.64 -21.78 -4.07
CA ALA A 294 -18.46 -22.97 -4.17
C ALA A 294 -18.47 -23.46 -5.62
N THR A 295 -18.07 -24.72 -5.80
CA THR A 295 -18.11 -25.41 -7.09
C THR A 295 -18.33 -26.89 -6.86
N SER A 296 -19.06 -27.55 -7.77
CA SER A 296 -19.21 -29.01 -7.78
C SER A 296 -18.09 -29.71 -8.59
N GLN A 297 -17.19 -28.93 -9.20
CA GLN A 297 -16.08 -29.45 -10.00
C GLN A 297 -14.91 -29.83 -9.10
N VAL A 298 -14.31 -30.99 -9.36
CA VAL A 298 -13.14 -31.49 -8.60
C VAL A 298 -11.84 -30.85 -9.06
N THR A 299 -11.82 -30.31 -10.28
CA THR A 299 -10.65 -29.69 -10.89
C THR A 299 -10.98 -28.32 -11.45
N GLU A 300 -9.95 -27.48 -11.60
CA GLU A 300 -10.04 -26.16 -12.22
C GLU A 300 -8.94 -26.02 -13.26
N VAL A 301 -9.27 -25.36 -14.38
CA VAL A 301 -8.31 -25.02 -15.44
C VAL A 301 -8.07 -23.52 -15.39
N ARG A 302 -6.81 -23.11 -15.20
CA ARG A 302 -6.40 -21.70 -15.24
C ARG A 302 -5.30 -21.51 -16.27
N THR A 303 -5.43 -20.48 -17.08
CA THR A 303 -4.34 -20.02 -17.94
C THR A 303 -3.33 -19.28 -17.07
N GLN A 304 -2.04 -19.54 -17.29
CA GLN A 304 -0.96 -18.80 -16.64
C GLN A 304 0.14 -18.47 -17.62
N LEU A 305 0.91 -17.42 -17.35
CA LEU A 305 2.11 -17.10 -18.11
C LEU A 305 3.10 -18.25 -18.04
N ARG A 306 3.80 -18.49 -19.16
CA ARG A 306 4.89 -19.48 -19.22
C ARG A 306 6.11 -18.94 -18.48
N GLU A 307 6.76 -19.79 -17.70
CA GLU A 307 7.95 -19.42 -16.92
C GLU A 307 9.08 -18.82 -17.76
N GLU A 308 9.34 -19.41 -18.92
CA GLU A 308 10.43 -19.02 -19.83
C GLU A 308 10.05 -17.85 -20.74
N HIS A 309 8.82 -17.32 -20.65
CA HIS A 309 8.41 -16.21 -21.50
C HIS A 309 9.07 -14.90 -21.03
N PRO A 310 9.62 -14.06 -21.93
CA PRO A 310 10.29 -12.80 -21.56
C PRO A 310 9.42 -11.82 -20.74
N ALA A 311 8.09 -11.92 -20.85
CA ALA A 311 7.14 -11.13 -20.05
C ALA A 311 7.39 -11.26 -18.54
N MET A 312 7.87 -12.40 -18.04
CA MET A 312 8.18 -12.57 -16.61
C MET A 312 9.24 -11.57 -16.14
N ASN A 313 10.28 -11.32 -16.94
CA ASN A 313 11.31 -10.33 -16.61
C ASN A 313 10.77 -8.90 -16.67
N GLN A 314 9.85 -8.62 -17.60
CA GLN A 314 9.20 -7.32 -17.68
C GLN A 314 8.29 -7.07 -16.46
N LEU A 315 7.53 -8.07 -16.00
CA LEU A 315 6.74 -7.99 -14.77
C LEU A 315 7.62 -7.78 -13.53
N PHE A 316 8.79 -8.40 -13.49
CA PHE A 316 9.77 -8.17 -12.41
C PHE A 316 10.32 -6.74 -12.40
N ALA A 317 10.66 -6.21 -13.58
CA ALA A 317 11.08 -4.82 -13.72
C ALA A 317 9.94 -3.86 -13.34
N ALA A 318 8.72 -4.13 -13.82
CA ALA A 318 7.51 -3.36 -13.52
C ALA A 318 7.25 -3.26 -12.01
N ALA A 319 7.33 -4.38 -11.29
CA ALA A 319 7.16 -4.40 -9.84
C ALA A 319 8.23 -3.57 -9.09
N ALA A 320 9.49 -3.63 -9.53
CA ALA A 320 10.56 -2.83 -8.94
C ALA A 320 10.39 -1.33 -9.23
N GLU A 321 10.11 -0.96 -10.48
CA GLU A 321 9.92 0.44 -10.90
C GLU A 321 8.67 1.07 -10.27
N ALA A 322 7.55 0.33 -10.24
CA ALA A 322 6.31 0.80 -9.63
C ALA A 322 6.47 0.99 -8.11
N ALA A 323 7.18 0.10 -7.41
CA ALA A 323 7.44 0.25 -5.97
C ALA A 323 8.35 1.46 -5.67
N GLU A 324 9.45 1.62 -6.42
CA GLU A 324 10.36 2.78 -6.30
C GLU A 324 9.60 4.10 -6.51
N GLU A 325 8.79 4.19 -7.56
CA GLU A 325 8.00 5.40 -7.82
C GLU A 325 6.85 5.61 -6.83
N ALA A 326 6.18 4.55 -6.35
CA ALA A 326 5.10 4.69 -5.37
C ALA A 326 5.63 5.28 -4.04
N ILE A 327 6.82 4.87 -3.59
CA ILE A 327 7.48 5.42 -2.39
C ILE A 327 7.84 6.89 -2.60
N LEU A 328 8.35 7.26 -3.78
CA LEU A 328 8.67 8.65 -4.06
C LEU A 328 7.39 9.50 -4.18
N ASN A 329 6.33 8.95 -4.76
CA ASN A 329 5.03 9.60 -4.84
C ASN A 329 4.44 9.86 -3.46
N SER A 330 4.58 8.93 -2.49
CA SER A 330 4.08 9.16 -1.12
C SER A 330 4.75 10.36 -0.46
N LEU A 331 6.06 10.53 -0.65
CA LEU A 331 6.81 11.70 -0.17
C LEU A 331 6.39 12.99 -0.89
N SER A 332 6.17 12.92 -2.21
CA SER A 332 5.84 14.10 -3.02
C SER A 332 4.41 14.62 -2.83
N GLN A 333 3.52 13.72 -2.44
CA GLN A 333 2.11 14.00 -2.19
C GLN A 333 1.84 14.35 -0.73
N ALA A 334 2.80 14.09 0.15
CA ALA A 334 2.65 14.33 1.57
C ALA A 334 2.71 15.82 1.91
N GLU A 335 1.81 16.26 2.80
CA GLU A 335 1.77 17.63 3.32
C GLU A 335 2.37 17.71 4.72
N THR A 336 3.02 18.83 5.05
CA THR A 336 3.53 19.09 6.40
C THR A 336 2.42 18.90 7.42
N THR A 337 2.65 18.06 8.42
CA THR A 337 1.61 17.64 9.37
C THR A 337 2.04 17.96 10.79
N THR A 338 1.13 18.58 11.55
CA THR A 338 1.27 18.75 13.00
C THR A 338 0.47 17.65 13.69
N GLY A 339 1.08 16.96 14.65
CA GLY A 339 0.46 15.89 15.42
C GLY A 339 0.55 16.13 16.92
N ARG A 340 0.47 15.05 17.68
CA ARG A 340 0.46 15.07 19.14
C ARG A 340 1.64 15.84 19.71
N ARG A 341 1.41 16.52 20.83
CA ARG A 341 2.41 17.33 21.55
C ARG A 341 3.04 18.42 20.68
N GLY A 342 2.32 18.90 19.66
CA GLY A 342 2.79 19.93 18.73
C GLY A 342 3.95 19.49 17.84
N ARG A 343 4.17 18.18 17.67
CA ARG A 343 5.23 17.65 16.79
C ARG A 343 4.88 17.97 15.34
N ILE A 344 5.84 18.52 14.60
CA ILE A 344 5.68 18.87 13.19
C ILE A 344 6.62 18.00 12.36
N ILE A 345 6.09 17.38 11.32
CA ILE A 345 6.88 16.68 10.30
C ILE A 345 6.66 17.38 8.97
N HIS A 346 7.76 17.87 8.38
CA HIS A 346 7.73 18.59 7.12
C HIS A 346 7.60 17.68 5.92
N ALA A 347 6.83 18.11 4.93
CA ALA A 347 6.84 17.53 3.59
C ALA A 347 8.25 17.56 2.99
N PHE A 348 8.56 16.59 2.12
CA PHE A 348 9.80 16.64 1.35
C PHE A 348 9.66 17.67 0.23
N PRO A 349 10.58 18.64 0.06
CA PRO A 349 10.46 19.65 -0.97
C PRO A 349 10.89 19.08 -2.34
N PHE A 350 9.91 18.61 -3.11
CA PHE A 350 10.08 18.32 -4.53
C PHE A 350 9.96 19.62 -5.33
N GLY A 351 10.91 19.86 -6.25
CA GLY A 351 11.07 21.16 -6.91
C GLY A 351 11.67 22.20 -5.94
N GLY A 352 12.85 22.74 -6.25
CA GLY A 352 13.50 23.74 -5.39
C GLY A 352 12.62 24.97 -5.11
N GLU A 353 13.03 25.83 -4.17
CA GLU A 353 12.31 27.02 -3.66
C GLU A 353 11.98 28.14 -4.70
N GLY A 354 11.87 27.83 -6.00
CA GLY A 354 11.67 28.79 -7.08
C GLY A 354 10.22 28.98 -7.57
N GLU A 355 9.26 28.16 -7.15
CA GLU A 355 7.83 28.32 -7.55
C GLU A 355 7.01 28.87 -6.37
N GLY A 356 7.27 30.10 -5.95
CA GLY A 356 6.55 30.68 -4.81
C GLY A 356 6.85 32.15 -4.53
N SER A 357 6.67 33.05 -5.52
CA SER A 357 6.20 34.44 -5.30
C SER A 357 6.23 35.23 -6.62
N HIS A 358 5.07 35.29 -7.28
CA HIS A 358 4.69 36.45 -8.10
C HIS A 358 3.23 36.79 -7.85
#